data_AF-A0A1J5HNJ5-F1
#
_entry.id   AF-A0A1J5HNJ5-F1
#
_cell.length_a   1.000
_cell.length_b   1.000
_cell.length_c   1.000
_cell.angle_alpha   90.00
_cell.angle_beta   90.00
_cell.angle_gamma   90.00
#
_symmetry.space_group_name_H-M   'P 1'
#
loop_
_entity.id
_entity.type
_entity.pdbx_description
1 polymer ?
#
loop_
_entity_poly.entity_id
_entity_poly.type
_entity_poly.pdbx_seq_one_letter_code
_entity_poly.pdbx_strand_id
1 'polypeptide(L)'
;MKKLSKTNFQKVVNYIKRNGRELDQRLFSSYFENGTKEDVLKELKKYQNNDGGFGHGIEPDFRSPSSSPIATTMAIEYLEKIRVLEDDWEKAKGSSVNKLIYHLRTRPFPPALPSAKPMAGRCTVFPIK
;
A
#
# COMPACT_ATOMS: atom_id res chain seq x y z
N MET A 1 14.36 28.02 2.00
CA MET A 1 13.97 26.73 1.38
C MET A 1 14.71 26.58 0.05
N LYS A 2 15.56 25.56 -0.11
CA LYS A 2 16.36 25.36 -1.34
C LYS A 2 15.48 24.71 -2.42
N LYS A 3 15.40 25.30 -3.62
CA LYS A 3 14.64 24.77 -4.75
C LYS A 3 15.57 24.06 -5.73
N LEU A 4 15.06 23.01 -6.38
CA LEU A 4 15.76 22.33 -7.48
C LEU A 4 15.80 23.22 -8.72
N SER A 5 16.90 23.15 -9.47
CA SER A 5 16.95 23.74 -10.82
C SER A 5 16.01 22.97 -11.75
N LYS A 6 15.48 23.65 -12.78
CA LYS A 6 14.58 23.04 -13.77
C LYS A 6 15.19 21.78 -14.42
N THR A 7 16.48 21.83 -14.74
CA THR A 7 17.22 20.70 -15.32
C THR A 7 17.30 19.51 -14.37
N ASN A 8 17.59 19.74 -13.09
CA ASN A 8 17.67 18.66 -12.10
C ASN A 8 16.28 18.07 -11.81
N PHE A 9 15.24 18.91 -11.76
CA PHE A 9 13.87 18.44 -11.62
C PHE A 9 13.48 17.52 -12.79
N GLN A 10 13.80 17.89 -14.03
CA GLN A 10 13.50 17.06 -15.19
C GLN A 10 14.23 15.71 -15.17
N LYS A 11 15.48 15.67 -14.67
CA LYS A 11 16.21 14.41 -14.48
C LYS A 11 15.49 13.49 -13.49
N VAL A 12 14.99 14.03 -12.38
CA VAL A 12 14.22 13.28 -11.38
C VAL A 12 12.91 12.77 -11.98
N VAL A 13 12.16 13.60 -12.70
CA VAL A 13 10.92 13.19 -13.39
C VAL A 13 11.18 12.00 -14.33
N ASN A 14 12.22 12.11 -15.16
CA ASN A 14 12.58 11.04 -16.10
C ASN A 14 13.00 9.75 -15.38
N TYR A 15 13.69 9.87 -14.24
CA TYR A 15 14.08 8.71 -13.45
C TYR A 15 12.88 7.99 -12.84
N ILE A 16 11.93 8.73 -12.25
CA ILE A 16 10.70 8.18 -11.66
C ILE A 16 9.86 7.49 -12.73
N LYS A 17 9.67 8.12 -13.90
CA LYS A 17 8.90 7.53 -15.01
C LYS A 17 9.52 6.26 -15.58
N ARG A 18 10.84 6.08 -15.46
CA ARG A 18 11.54 4.90 -15.99
C ARG A 18 11.66 3.76 -14.97
N ASN A 19 11.83 4.09 -13.70
CA ASN A 19 12.22 3.12 -12.67
C ASN A 19 11.19 2.97 -11.54
N GLY A 20 10.31 3.95 -11.35
CA GLY A 20 9.27 3.89 -10.32
C GLY A 20 8.26 2.80 -10.63
N ARG A 21 7.65 2.21 -9.59
CA ARG A 21 6.50 1.32 -9.76
C ARG A 21 5.33 2.13 -10.33
N GLU A 22 4.41 1.49 -11.05
CA GLU A 22 3.22 2.17 -11.57
C GLU A 22 2.50 2.98 -10.48
N LEU A 23 2.33 2.42 -9.29
CA LEU A 23 1.71 3.11 -8.16
C LEU A 23 2.44 4.41 -7.78
N ASP A 24 3.78 4.38 -7.72
CA ASP A 24 4.61 5.53 -7.39
C ASP A 24 4.58 6.58 -8.52
N GLN A 25 4.54 6.13 -9.77
CA GLN A 25 4.40 7.00 -10.93
C GLN A 25 3.05 7.73 -10.92
N ARG A 26 1.94 7.03 -10.64
CA ARG A 26 0.61 7.66 -10.53
C ARG A 26 0.57 8.66 -9.38
N LEU A 27 1.15 8.30 -8.23
CA LEU A 27 1.22 9.21 -7.09
C LEU A 27 2.03 10.46 -7.46
N PHE A 28 3.19 10.31 -8.10
CA PHE A 28 3.99 11.44 -8.57
C PHE A 28 3.21 12.34 -9.53
N SER A 29 2.56 11.76 -10.54
CA SER A 29 1.76 12.52 -11.51
C SER A 29 0.59 13.25 -10.86
N SER A 30 0.01 12.72 -9.77
CA SER A 30 -1.06 13.41 -9.02
C SER A 30 -0.58 14.66 -8.26
N TYR A 31 0.70 14.71 -7.86
CA TYR A 31 1.25 15.85 -7.12
C TYR A 31 1.89 16.92 -7.99
N PHE A 32 2.58 16.50 -9.06
CA PHE A 32 3.47 17.37 -9.83
C PHE A 32 3.05 17.55 -11.29
N GLU A 33 2.04 16.81 -11.74
CA GLU A 33 1.51 16.87 -13.09
C GLU A 33 -0.02 17.02 -13.04
N ASN A 34 -0.72 16.71 -14.14
CA ASN A 34 -2.18 16.76 -14.21
C ASN A 34 -2.82 15.38 -13.97
N GLY A 35 -2.18 14.52 -13.17
CA GLY A 35 -2.71 13.20 -12.83
C GLY A 35 -3.86 13.29 -11.83
N THR A 36 -4.79 12.34 -11.87
CA THR A 36 -5.97 12.34 -10.99
C THR A 36 -5.79 11.43 -9.77
N LYS A 37 -6.51 11.71 -8.68
CA LYS A 37 -6.53 10.82 -7.50
C LYS A 37 -7.09 9.44 -7.87
N GLU A 38 -8.01 9.40 -8.82
CA GLU A 38 -8.68 8.22 -9.34
C GLU A 38 -7.69 7.26 -10.03
N ASP A 39 -6.68 7.79 -10.73
CA ASP A 39 -5.64 6.98 -11.34
C ASP A 39 -4.80 6.25 -10.28
N VAL A 40 -4.48 6.93 -9.18
CA VAL A 40 -3.78 6.32 -8.03
C VAL A 40 -4.65 5.25 -7.39
N LEU A 41 -5.93 5.54 -7.15
CA LEU A 41 -6.87 4.56 -6.57
C LEU A 41 -7.04 3.32 -7.46
N LYS A 42 -7.10 3.50 -8.78
CA LYS A 42 -7.20 2.41 -9.74
C LYS A 42 -5.98 1.50 -9.68
N GLU A 43 -4.79 2.08 -9.59
CA GLU A 43 -3.55 1.32 -9.46
C GLU A 43 -3.45 0.62 -8.09
N LEU A 44 -3.82 1.34 -7.02
CA LEU A 44 -3.80 0.82 -5.65
C LEU A 44 -4.70 -0.41 -5.48
N LYS A 45 -5.86 -0.44 -6.15
CA LYS A 45 -6.77 -1.60 -6.13
C LYS A 45 -6.14 -2.90 -6.63
N LYS A 46 -5.10 -2.84 -7.48
CA LYS A 46 -4.40 -4.06 -7.95
C LYS A 46 -3.67 -4.78 -6.82
N TYR A 47 -3.41 -4.10 -5.71
CA TYR A 47 -2.78 -4.67 -4.52
C TYR A 47 -3.79 -5.17 -3.48
N GLN A 48 -5.09 -5.00 -3.73
CA GLN A 48 -6.14 -5.41 -2.81
C GLN A 48 -6.55 -6.87 -3.05
N ASN A 49 -6.61 -7.65 -1.97
CA ASN A 49 -7.06 -9.04 -1.98
C ASN A 49 -8.59 -9.17 -1.81
N ASN A 50 -9.13 -10.35 -2.10
CA ASN A 50 -10.56 -10.65 -1.98
C ASN A 50 -11.09 -10.55 -0.53
N ASP A 51 -10.22 -10.75 0.46
CA ASP A 51 -10.53 -10.56 1.87
C ASP A 51 -10.64 -9.07 2.27
N GLY A 52 -10.31 -8.17 1.34
CA GLY A 52 -10.28 -6.72 1.47
C GLY A 52 -9.02 -6.13 2.08
N GLY A 53 -8.06 -6.97 2.49
CA GLY A 53 -6.72 -6.56 2.89
C GLY A 53 -5.81 -6.28 1.69
N PHE A 54 -4.57 -5.89 1.95
CA PHE A 54 -3.59 -5.54 0.92
C PHE A 54 -2.35 -6.42 0.97
N GLY A 55 -1.77 -6.69 -0.20
CA GLY A 55 -0.57 -7.50 -0.38
C GLY A 55 0.14 -7.19 -1.70
N HIS A 56 0.60 -8.22 -2.40
CA HIS A 56 1.19 -8.14 -3.74
C HIS A 56 2.37 -7.16 -3.89
N GLY A 57 3.20 -7.00 -2.85
CA GLY A 57 4.37 -6.13 -2.92
C GLY A 57 4.06 -4.63 -2.91
N ILE A 58 2.91 -4.23 -2.34
CA ILE A 58 2.58 -2.81 -2.14
C ILE A 58 3.62 -2.10 -1.26
N GLU A 59 4.11 -2.79 -0.24
CA GLU A 59 5.27 -2.37 0.55
C GLU A 59 6.54 -2.83 -0.20
N PRO A 60 7.44 -1.91 -0.62
CA PRO A 60 8.60 -2.24 -1.45
C PRO A 60 9.49 -3.36 -0.90
N ASP A 61 9.66 -3.42 0.42
CA ASP A 61 10.51 -4.42 1.08
C ASP A 61 9.76 -5.71 1.41
N PHE A 62 8.43 -5.75 1.22
CA PHE A 62 7.58 -6.87 1.59
C PHE A 62 6.82 -7.41 0.38
N ARG A 63 7.36 -8.47 -0.23
CA ARG A 63 6.84 -9.06 -1.49
C ARG A 63 5.75 -10.12 -1.32
N SER A 64 5.21 -10.30 -0.10
CA SER A 64 4.19 -11.33 0.11
C SER A 64 2.92 -11.00 -0.70
N PRO A 65 2.33 -11.97 -1.40
CA PRO A 65 1.04 -11.79 -2.06
C PRO A 65 -0.11 -11.70 -1.05
N SER A 66 0.04 -12.34 0.11
CA SER A 66 -1.00 -12.41 1.14
C SER A 66 -1.25 -11.07 1.82
N SER A 67 -2.49 -10.89 2.28
CA SER A 67 -2.86 -9.74 3.11
C SER A 67 -2.02 -9.69 4.38
N SER A 68 -1.49 -8.52 4.71
CA SER A 68 -0.75 -8.32 5.95
C SER A 68 -1.03 -6.94 6.56
N PRO A 69 -0.87 -6.78 7.89
CA PRO A 69 -1.00 -5.47 8.53
C PRO A 69 -0.07 -4.43 7.92
N ILE A 70 1.19 -4.78 7.64
CA ILE A 70 2.16 -3.82 7.08
C ILE A 70 1.77 -3.36 5.66
N ALA A 71 1.34 -4.28 4.80
CA ALA A 71 0.88 -3.94 3.46
C ALA A 71 -0.42 -3.11 3.50
N THR A 72 -1.27 -3.37 4.47
CA THR A 72 -2.50 -2.62 4.71
C THR A 72 -2.21 -1.21 5.22
N THR A 73 -1.25 -1.04 6.14
CA THR A 73 -0.78 0.28 6.57
C THR A 73 -0.25 1.08 5.40
N MET A 74 0.55 0.48 4.51
CA MET A 74 1.01 1.18 3.31
C MET A 74 -0.13 1.64 2.42
N ALA A 75 -1.15 0.80 2.20
CA ALA A 75 -2.32 1.22 1.44
C ALA A 75 -3.00 2.46 2.06
N ILE A 76 -3.12 2.51 3.39
CA ILE A 76 -3.67 3.67 4.11
C ILE A 76 -2.82 4.92 3.87
N GLU A 77 -1.50 4.81 3.96
CA GLU A 77 -0.61 5.96 3.71
C GLU A 77 -0.75 6.51 2.30
N TYR A 78 -0.93 5.63 1.28
CA TYR A 78 -1.23 6.10 -0.08
C TYR A 78 -2.55 6.88 -0.15
N LEU A 79 -3.60 6.40 0.52
CA LEU A 79 -4.91 7.09 0.57
C LEU A 79 -4.83 8.44 1.27
N GLU A 80 -4.08 8.51 2.37
CA GLU A 80 -3.83 9.77 3.10
C GLU A 80 -3.07 10.76 2.22
N LYS A 81 -2.03 10.30 1.52
CA LYS A 81 -1.23 11.11 0.59
C LYS A 81 -2.10 11.78 -0.47
N ILE A 82 -3.03 11.05 -1.07
CA ILE A 82 -3.97 11.63 -2.06
C ILE A 82 -5.16 12.37 -1.42
N ARG A 83 -5.13 12.62 -0.10
CA ARG A 83 -6.14 13.36 0.67
C ARG A 83 -7.56 12.83 0.49
N VAL A 84 -7.68 11.53 0.27
CA VAL A 84 -8.97 10.88 0.10
C VAL A 84 -9.68 10.73 1.46
N LEU A 85 -8.93 10.83 2.55
CA LEU A 85 -9.47 10.84 3.92
C LEU A 85 -9.96 12.24 4.37
N GLU A 86 -9.58 13.30 3.65
CA GLU A 86 -10.01 14.70 3.92
C GLU A 86 -11.29 15.06 3.16
N ASP A 87 -11.60 14.35 2.07
CA ASP A 87 -12.81 14.60 1.28
C ASP A 87 -14.06 14.33 2.15
N ASP A 88 -14.99 15.30 2.19
CA ASP A 88 -16.20 15.27 3.03
C ASP A 88 -16.83 13.88 3.09
N TRP A 89 -16.99 13.37 4.31
CA TRP A 89 -17.52 12.02 4.56
C TRP A 89 -18.88 11.78 3.85
N GLU A 90 -19.68 12.84 3.69
CA GLU A 90 -20.96 12.84 2.97
C GLU A 90 -20.80 12.57 1.47
N LYS A 91 -19.77 13.15 0.83
CA LYS A 91 -19.47 12.93 -0.60
C LYS A 91 -18.80 11.59 -0.85
N ALA A 92 -18.06 11.08 0.14
CA ALA A 92 -17.34 9.82 0.03
C ALA A 92 -18.26 8.59 0.09
N LYS A 93 -19.51 8.68 0.60
CA LYS A 93 -20.43 7.53 0.88
C LYS A 93 -20.68 6.58 -0.30
N GLY A 94 -20.53 7.04 -1.53
CA GLY A 94 -20.70 6.23 -2.75
C GLY A 94 -19.41 5.73 -3.41
N SER A 95 -18.23 6.12 -2.91
CA SER A 95 -16.95 5.84 -3.57
C SER A 95 -16.38 4.48 -3.14
N SER A 96 -15.66 3.82 -4.05
CA SER A 96 -14.85 2.62 -3.71
C SER A 96 -13.90 2.86 -2.53
N VAL A 97 -13.54 4.12 -2.30
CA VAL A 97 -12.81 4.62 -1.14
C VAL A 97 -13.50 4.26 0.17
N ASN A 98 -14.80 4.50 0.31
CA ASN A 98 -15.50 4.27 1.57
C ASN A 98 -15.67 2.79 1.86
N LYS A 99 -15.75 1.96 0.82
CA LYS A 99 -15.70 0.51 0.98
C LYS A 99 -14.36 0.08 1.58
N LEU A 100 -13.27 0.69 1.14
CA LEU A 100 -11.92 0.47 1.64
C LEU A 100 -11.77 0.96 3.10
N ILE A 101 -12.13 2.21 3.38
CA ILE A 101 -12.05 2.82 4.72
C ILE A 101 -12.95 2.07 5.71
N TYR A 102 -14.18 1.72 5.31
CA TYR A 102 -15.09 0.90 6.12
C TYR A 102 -14.44 -0.44 6.44
N HIS A 103 -13.90 -1.14 5.44
CA HIS A 103 -13.25 -2.45 5.65
C HIS A 103 -12.07 -2.37 6.63
N LEU A 104 -11.31 -1.28 6.59
CA LEU A 104 -10.18 -1.03 7.48
C LEU A 104 -10.62 -0.67 8.91
N ARG A 105 -11.77 0.01 9.06
CA ARG A 105 -12.28 0.49 10.35
C ARG A 105 -13.16 -0.54 11.07
N THR A 106 -13.84 -1.42 10.34
CA THR A 106 -14.79 -2.40 10.91
C THR A 106 -14.24 -3.81 11.08
N ARG A 107 -13.02 -4.10 10.61
CA ARG A 107 -12.37 -5.38 10.92
C ARG A 107 -11.69 -5.25 12.28
N PRO A 108 -11.98 -6.12 13.26
CA PRO A 108 -11.11 -6.23 14.40
C PRO A 108 -9.72 -6.56 13.86
N PHE A 109 -8.70 -5.87 14.36
CA PHE A 109 -7.32 -6.32 14.24
C PHE A 109 -7.36 -7.84 14.47
N PRO A 110 -6.92 -8.69 13.52
CA PRO A 110 -7.03 -10.13 13.73
C PRO A 110 -6.44 -10.41 15.11
N PRO A 111 -7.16 -11.13 16.01
CA PRO A 111 -6.58 -11.50 17.29
C PRO A 111 -5.20 -12.06 16.97
N ALA A 112 -4.18 -11.56 17.66
CA ALA A 112 -2.78 -11.89 17.43
C ALA A 112 -2.70 -13.34 16.94
N LEU A 113 -2.11 -13.56 15.75
CA LEU A 113 -1.96 -14.89 15.13
C LEU A 113 -1.81 -15.89 16.27
N PRO A 114 -2.73 -16.87 16.43
CA PRO A 114 -2.73 -17.73 17.61
C PRO A 114 -1.30 -18.22 17.75
N SER A 115 -0.64 -17.81 18.85
CA SER A 115 0.78 -18.02 19.10
C SER A 115 1.12 -19.38 18.53
N ALA A 116 1.96 -19.41 17.49
CA ALA A 116 2.23 -20.64 16.74
C ALA A 116 2.36 -21.76 17.76
N LYS A 117 1.39 -22.70 17.77
CA LYS A 117 1.44 -23.81 18.71
C LYS A 117 2.84 -24.40 18.52
N PRO A 118 3.62 -24.60 19.58
CA PRO A 118 4.93 -25.20 19.42
C PRO A 118 4.68 -26.48 18.64
N MET A 119 5.26 -26.60 17.45
CA MET A 119 5.24 -27.86 16.74
C MET A 119 5.89 -28.83 17.72
N ALA A 120 5.10 -29.73 18.30
CA ALA A 120 5.59 -30.88 19.02
C ALA A 120 6.20 -31.86 17.99
N GLY A 121 7.18 -31.38 17.23
CA GLY A 121 8.09 -32.19 16.45
C GLY A 121 9.33 -32.33 17.30
N ARG A 122 9.59 -33.54 17.80
CA ARG A 122 10.88 -33.90 18.39
C ARG A 122 11.97 -33.39 17.46
N CYS A 123 12.80 -32.46 17.93
CA CYS A 123 14.15 -32.32 17.42
C CYS A 123 14.87 -33.63 17.70
N THR A 124 14.76 -34.61 16.79
CA THR A 124 15.70 -35.70 16.73
C THR A 124 17.01 -35.10 16.27
N VAL A 125 17.88 -34.83 17.24
CA VAL A 125 19.28 -34.52 17.01
C VAL A 125 19.85 -35.67 16.17
N PHE A 126 20.12 -35.42 14.89
CA PHE A 126 20.87 -36.35 14.07
C PHE A 126 22.32 -36.34 14.58
N PRO A 127 22.91 -37.48 14.97
CA PRO A 127 24.33 -37.52 15.27
C PRO A 127 25.10 -37.33 13.96
N ILE A 128 25.99 -36.33 13.97
CA ILE A 128 26.98 -36.12 12.93
C ILE A 128 27.95 -37.31 13.03
N LYS A 129 28.12 -38.06 11.94
CA LYS A 129 29.17 -39.07 11.79
C LYS A 129 30.52 -38.41 11.60
#